data_AF-A0A0U5GTX3-F1
#
_entry.id   AF-A0A0U5GTX3-F1
#
_cell.length_a   1.000
_cell.length_b   1.000
_cell.length_c   1.000
_cell.angle_alpha   90.00
_cell.angle_beta   90.00
_cell.angle_gamma   90.00
#
_symmetry.space_group_name_H-M   'P 1'
#
loop_
_entity.id
_entity.type
_entity.pdbx_description
1 polymer ?
#
loop_
_entity_poly.entity_id
_entity_poly.type
_entity_poly.pdbx_seq_one_letter_code
_entity_poly.pdbx_strand_id
1 'polypeptide(L)'
;MVRPKTNSIRPSLHPAASAALESSTPPLKFTFNPNNTDEGCIKSYDTNIMGKFTCHNLKCPNDGRKNVWTSKKIAITVRLYRDEKYNVRVYHQHCKLCHWVWKPKLDEGCYAARIVYRLKTWSGCKHMEVPPYRKGNGKGPHISKLCEGCKAGHCTALGRGRKEEDKSEGGSSWTHISG
;
A
#
# COMPACT_ATOMS: atom_id res chain seq x y z
N MET A 1 -4.04 -21.55 19.73
CA MET A 1 -3.19 -21.23 18.55
C MET A 1 -3.42 -19.76 18.18
N VAL A 2 -2.39 -18.91 18.21
CA VAL A 2 -2.53 -17.51 17.79
C VAL A 2 -2.78 -17.48 16.28
N ARG A 3 -3.90 -16.89 15.85
CA ARG A 3 -4.18 -16.73 14.42
C ARG A 3 -3.07 -15.90 13.78
N PRO A 4 -2.47 -16.34 12.66
CA PRO A 4 -1.47 -15.53 11.96
C PRO A 4 -2.03 -14.16 11.61
N LYS A 5 -1.26 -13.09 11.84
CA LYS A 5 -1.65 -11.75 11.37
C LYS A 5 -1.81 -11.77 9.86
N THR A 6 -2.87 -11.16 9.35
CA THR A 6 -3.21 -11.07 7.91
C THR A 6 -2.57 -9.86 7.23
N ASN A 7 -2.05 -8.93 8.02
CA ASN A 7 -1.37 -7.73 7.56
C ASN A 7 -0.40 -7.22 8.64
N SER A 8 0.46 -6.28 8.26
CA SER A 8 1.36 -5.58 9.17
C SER A 8 1.81 -4.24 8.61
N ILE A 9 2.32 -3.35 9.46
CA ILE A 9 2.98 -2.11 9.05
C ILE A 9 4.51 -2.29 8.96
N ARG A 10 5.21 -1.31 8.37
CA ARG A 10 6.68 -1.35 8.15
C ARG A 10 7.38 -0.06 8.62
N PRO A 11 7.51 0.16 9.95
CA PRO A 11 8.23 1.33 10.47
C PRO A 11 9.68 1.38 9.98
N SER A 12 10.33 0.21 9.83
CA SER A 12 11.71 0.09 9.35
C SER A 12 11.94 0.61 7.92
N LEU A 13 10.88 0.78 7.12
CA LEU A 13 10.96 1.30 5.76
C LEU A 13 10.59 2.80 5.68
N HIS A 14 10.26 3.43 6.81
CA HIS A 14 9.97 4.86 6.89
C HIS A 14 11.16 5.73 6.48
N PRO A 15 12.42 5.48 6.91
CA PRO A 15 13.53 6.38 6.60
C PRO A 15 13.73 6.62 5.10
N ALA A 16 13.61 5.58 4.28
CA ALA A 16 13.73 5.68 2.82
C ALA A 16 12.63 6.58 2.19
N ALA A 17 11.40 6.50 2.70
CA ALA A 17 10.32 7.35 2.23
C ALA A 17 10.45 8.80 2.77
N SER A 18 10.90 8.98 4.01
CA SER A 18 11.12 10.30 4.63
C SER A 18 12.17 11.09 3.86
N ALA A 19 13.33 10.48 3.61
CA ALA A 19 14.43 11.12 2.88
C ALA A 19 13.99 11.62 1.49
N ALA A 20 13.17 10.84 0.78
CA ALA A 20 12.65 11.20 -0.54
C ALA A 20 11.57 12.31 -0.51
N LEU A 21 10.85 12.47 0.59
CA LEU A 21 9.88 13.55 0.80
C LEU A 21 10.58 14.85 1.20
N GLU A 22 11.55 14.77 2.10
CA GLU A 22 12.35 15.90 2.56
C GLU A 22 13.19 16.48 1.43
N SER A 23 13.67 15.63 0.52
CA SER A 23 14.44 16.04 -0.66
C SER A 23 13.56 16.59 -1.80
N SER A 24 12.25 16.73 -1.61
CA SER A 24 11.34 17.25 -2.65
C SER A 24 11.17 18.77 -2.60
N THR A 25 10.51 19.36 -3.61
CA THR A 25 10.29 20.80 -3.70
C THR A 25 8.79 21.10 -3.88
N PRO A 26 8.13 21.75 -2.91
CA PRO A 26 8.64 22.07 -1.58
C PRO A 26 8.94 20.80 -0.74
N PRO A 27 9.84 20.86 0.26
CA PRO A 27 10.07 19.75 1.17
C PRO A 27 8.81 19.37 1.91
N LEU A 28 8.53 18.07 1.99
CA LEU A 28 7.41 17.54 2.74
C LEU A 28 7.92 16.78 3.95
N LYS A 29 7.35 17.04 5.13
CA LYS A 29 7.68 16.35 6.36
C LYS A 29 6.48 15.53 6.82
N PHE A 30 6.73 14.25 7.09
CA PHE A 30 5.71 13.33 7.58
C PHE A 30 6.29 12.44 8.66
N THR A 31 5.50 12.10 9.67
CA THR A 31 5.92 11.19 10.74
C THR A 31 5.23 9.83 10.58
N PHE A 32 5.92 8.76 10.96
CA PHE A 32 5.32 7.42 10.88
C PHE A 32 4.39 7.15 12.06
N ASN A 33 3.15 6.75 11.78
CA ASN A 33 2.18 6.31 12.79
C ASN A 33 2.40 4.81 13.13
N PRO A 34 2.80 4.46 14.37
CA PRO A 34 3.05 3.07 14.76
C PRO A 34 1.77 2.24 14.96
N ASN A 35 0.58 2.85 14.91
CA ASN A 35 -0.68 2.16 15.16
C ASN A 35 -1.22 1.53 13.88
N ASN A 36 -1.43 0.21 13.88
CA ASN A 36 -2.00 -0.51 12.73
C ASN A 36 -3.53 -0.61 12.80
N THR A 37 -4.19 0.52 13.00
CA THR A 37 -5.64 0.61 13.13
C THR A 37 -6.19 1.72 12.24
N ASP A 38 -7.51 1.75 12.03
CA ASP A 38 -8.14 2.74 11.16
C ASP A 38 -8.66 3.96 11.95
N GLU A 39 -8.56 3.95 13.28
CA GLU A 39 -8.93 5.09 14.12
C GLU A 39 -8.11 6.34 13.76
N GLY A 40 -8.82 7.44 13.51
CA GLY A 40 -8.22 8.74 13.17
C GLY A 40 -7.64 8.81 11.75
N CYS A 41 -7.82 7.78 10.91
CA CYS A 41 -7.44 7.82 9.50
C CYS A 41 -8.32 8.84 8.77
N ILE A 42 -7.71 9.83 8.12
CA ILE A 42 -8.42 10.89 7.38
C ILE A 42 -8.44 10.67 5.87
N LYS A 43 -7.42 9.96 5.33
CA LYS A 43 -7.38 9.55 3.93
C LYS A 43 -6.73 8.17 3.83
N SER A 44 -7.22 7.35 2.91
CA SER A 44 -6.59 6.07 2.60
C SER A 44 -6.55 5.84 1.10
N TYR A 45 -5.55 5.09 0.63
CA TYR A 45 -5.43 4.75 -0.78
C TYR A 45 -4.87 3.34 -0.96
N ASP A 46 -5.64 2.51 -1.65
CA ASP A 46 -5.25 1.15 -1.99
C ASP A 46 -4.40 1.12 -3.26
N THR A 47 -3.27 0.42 -3.17
CA THR A 47 -2.37 0.20 -4.30
C THR A 47 -1.60 -1.10 -4.11
N ASN A 48 -0.67 -1.39 -5.03
CA ASN A 48 0.11 -2.61 -5.01
C ASN A 48 1.61 -2.31 -5.16
N ILE A 49 2.41 -3.12 -4.48
CA ILE A 49 3.88 -3.13 -4.58
C ILE A 49 4.39 -4.53 -4.93
N MET A 50 5.69 -4.61 -5.18
CA MET A 50 6.39 -5.86 -5.47
C MET A 50 7.12 -6.37 -4.23
N GLY A 51 7.31 -7.68 -4.17
CA GLY A 51 8.11 -8.31 -3.13
C GLY A 51 8.12 -9.83 -3.24
N LYS A 52 8.65 -10.46 -2.21
CA LYS A 52 8.89 -11.90 -2.13
C LYS A 52 8.34 -12.43 -0.81
N PHE A 53 7.82 -13.65 -0.86
CA PHE A 53 7.41 -14.41 0.31
C PHE A 53 8.27 -15.66 0.44
N THR A 54 8.45 -16.09 1.68
CA THR A 54 9.12 -17.34 2.03
C THR A 54 8.22 -18.07 3.00
N CYS A 55 7.81 -19.30 2.66
CA CYS A 55 7.13 -20.19 3.57
C CYS A 55 8.14 -20.83 4.51
N HIS A 56 8.03 -20.57 5.81
CA HIS A 56 8.88 -21.19 6.84
C HIS A 56 8.19 -22.36 7.56
N ASN A 57 7.02 -22.80 7.09
CA ASN A 57 6.38 -24.00 7.62
C ASN A 57 7.21 -25.23 7.23
N LEU A 58 7.84 -25.88 8.21
CA LEU A 58 8.65 -27.08 8.01
C LEU A 58 7.82 -28.28 7.51
N LYS A 59 6.50 -28.26 7.73
CA LYS A 59 5.55 -29.26 7.23
C LYS A 59 4.97 -28.89 5.86
N CYS A 60 5.51 -27.87 5.19
CA CYS A 60 5.06 -27.51 3.84
C CYS A 60 5.42 -28.64 2.87
N PRO A 61 4.47 -29.15 2.06
CA PRO A 61 4.70 -30.27 1.15
C PRO A 61 5.44 -29.79 -0.11
N ASN A 62 6.70 -29.41 0.07
CA ASN A 62 7.56 -28.87 -0.98
C ASN A 62 8.89 -29.63 -1.03
N ASP A 63 8.82 -30.96 -0.98
CA ASP A 63 9.96 -31.88 -1.12
C ASP A 63 11.18 -31.50 -0.26
N GLY A 64 10.92 -31.11 1.00
CA GLY A 64 11.95 -30.68 1.96
C GLY A 64 12.55 -29.29 1.71
N ARG A 65 12.12 -28.55 0.67
CA ARG A 65 12.62 -27.22 0.32
C ARG A 65 11.70 -26.11 0.86
N LYS A 66 12.24 -24.91 1.08
CA LYS A 66 11.43 -23.72 1.37
C LYS A 66 10.64 -23.31 0.13
N ASN A 67 9.32 -23.20 0.23
CA ASN A 67 8.51 -22.62 -0.84
C ASN A 67 8.68 -21.11 -0.85
N VAL A 68 9.03 -20.56 -2.00
CA VAL A 68 9.40 -19.16 -2.17
C VAL A 68 8.74 -18.63 -3.44
N TRP A 69 8.04 -17.50 -3.34
CA TRP A 69 7.38 -16.90 -4.50
C TRP A 69 7.51 -15.38 -4.53
N THR A 70 7.67 -14.84 -5.73
CA THR A 70 7.65 -13.40 -5.99
C THR A 70 6.23 -12.97 -6.31
N SER A 71 5.76 -11.90 -5.69
CA SER A 71 4.49 -11.26 -6.01
C SER A 71 4.74 -9.88 -6.58
N LYS A 72 4.19 -9.62 -7.76
CA LYS A 72 4.13 -8.26 -8.34
C LYS A 72 2.87 -7.49 -7.89
N LYS A 73 2.04 -8.11 -7.03
CA LYS A 73 0.77 -7.56 -6.53
C LYS A 73 0.60 -7.87 -5.04
N ILE A 74 1.46 -7.27 -4.23
CA ILE A 74 1.28 -7.22 -2.79
C ILE A 74 0.40 -6.01 -2.51
N ALA A 75 -0.83 -6.25 -2.06
CA ALA A 75 -1.75 -5.18 -1.71
C ALA A 75 -1.22 -4.39 -0.52
N ILE A 76 -1.35 -3.07 -0.62
CA ILE A 76 -1.07 -2.14 0.46
C ILE A 76 -2.15 -1.07 0.53
N THR A 77 -2.38 -0.56 1.73
CA THR A 77 -3.19 0.65 1.95
C THR A 77 -2.28 1.69 2.57
N VAL A 78 -2.05 2.78 1.84
CA VAL A 78 -1.39 3.98 2.39
C VAL A 78 -2.45 4.73 3.18
N ARG A 79 -2.15 5.10 4.43
CA ARG A 79 -3.10 5.79 5.32
C ARG A 79 -2.47 7.07 5.85
N LEU A 80 -3.23 8.15 5.80
CA LEU A 80 -2.89 9.46 6.33
C LEU A 80 -3.77 9.75 7.55
N TYR A 81 -3.17 10.37 8.55
CA TYR A 81 -3.78 10.78 9.80
C TYR A 81 -3.52 12.29 10.00
N ARG A 82 -4.11 12.87 11.05
CA ARG A 82 -3.82 14.26 11.45
C ARG A 82 -2.34 14.45 11.80
N ASP A 83 -1.88 15.71 11.82
CA ASP A 83 -0.50 16.10 12.13
C ASP A 83 0.56 15.46 11.22
N GLU A 84 0.22 15.29 9.93
CA GLU A 84 1.13 14.75 8.91
C GLU A 84 1.70 13.37 9.29
N LYS A 85 0.88 12.58 10.00
CA LYS A 85 1.21 11.20 10.35
C LYS A 85 0.73 10.26 9.25
N TYR A 86 1.53 9.27 8.89
CA TYR A 86 1.12 8.23 7.93
C TYR A 86 1.59 6.85 8.34
N ASN A 87 0.95 5.83 7.82
CA ASN A 87 1.53 4.49 7.79
C ASN A 87 1.11 3.75 6.52
N VAL A 88 1.61 2.53 6.38
CA VAL A 88 1.24 1.64 5.27
C VAL A 88 0.87 0.29 5.84
N ARG A 89 -0.39 -0.10 5.65
CA ARG A 89 -0.85 -1.46 5.92
C ARG A 89 -0.42 -2.35 4.76
N VAL A 90 0.35 -3.39 5.06
CA VAL A 90 0.86 -4.36 4.08
C VAL A 90 0.19 -5.70 4.29
N TYR A 91 -0.57 -6.14 3.29
CA TYR A 91 -1.29 -7.41 3.37
C TYR A 91 -0.38 -8.60 3.09
N HIS A 92 -0.67 -9.70 3.78
CA HIS A 92 0.07 -10.95 3.68
C HIS A 92 -0.51 -11.85 2.58
N GLN A 93 0.20 -12.92 2.25
CA GLN A 93 -0.29 -13.92 1.30
C GLN A 93 -0.13 -15.32 1.87
N HIS A 94 -1.04 -16.20 1.44
CA HIS A 94 -0.98 -17.61 1.75
C HIS A 94 0.03 -18.32 0.84
N CYS A 95 0.80 -19.24 1.42
CA CYS A 95 1.54 -20.24 0.66
C CYS A 95 0.55 -21.09 -0.14
N LYS A 96 0.79 -21.27 -1.46
CA LYS A 96 -0.09 -22.08 -2.32
C LYS A 96 -0.17 -23.55 -1.91
N LEU A 97 0.87 -24.08 -1.27
CA LEU A 97 1.01 -25.51 -0.96
C LEU A 97 0.41 -25.86 0.41
N CYS A 98 0.75 -25.11 1.45
CA CYS A 98 0.31 -25.40 2.82
C CYS A 98 -0.75 -24.44 3.35
N HIS A 99 -1.13 -23.42 2.58
CA HIS A 99 -2.11 -22.40 2.97
C HIS A 99 -1.80 -21.63 4.26
N TRP A 100 -0.56 -21.63 4.76
CA TRP A 100 -0.15 -20.75 5.86
C TRP A 100 0.06 -19.31 5.37
N VAL A 101 -0.29 -18.33 6.20
CA VAL A 101 -0.14 -16.90 5.92
C VAL A 101 1.29 -16.45 6.20
N TRP A 102 1.91 -15.74 5.24
CA TRP A 102 3.28 -15.27 5.36
C TRP A 102 3.40 -13.77 5.13
N LYS A 103 4.26 -13.15 5.92
CA LYS A 103 4.66 -11.74 5.80
C LYS A 103 5.61 -11.58 4.60
N PRO A 104 5.43 -10.54 3.75
CA PRO A 104 6.34 -10.32 2.64
C PRO A 104 7.64 -9.61 3.06
N LYS A 105 8.73 -9.95 2.35
CA LYS A 105 9.91 -9.10 2.15
C LYS A 105 9.64 -8.19 0.95
N LEU A 106 9.66 -6.88 1.16
CA LEU A 106 9.26 -5.90 0.16
C LEU A 106 10.45 -5.44 -0.69
N ASP A 107 10.16 -5.03 -1.92
CA ASP A 107 11.07 -4.20 -2.72
C ASP A 107 11.02 -2.78 -2.16
N GLU A 108 12.11 -2.33 -1.53
CA GLU A 108 12.17 -1.05 -0.82
C GLU A 108 12.03 0.15 -1.74
N GLY A 109 12.61 0.10 -2.95
CA GLY A 109 12.48 1.16 -3.94
C GLY A 109 11.05 1.28 -4.45
N CYS A 110 10.39 0.14 -4.75
CA CYS A 110 8.99 0.13 -5.15
C CYS A 110 8.06 0.62 -4.02
N TYR A 111 8.36 0.21 -2.77
CA TYR A 111 7.65 0.66 -1.58
C TYR A 111 7.74 2.18 -1.40
N ALA A 112 8.97 2.72 -1.35
CA ALA A 112 9.20 4.15 -1.16
C ALA A 112 8.55 4.97 -2.27
N ALA A 113 8.78 4.62 -3.55
CA ALA A 113 8.24 5.37 -4.69
C ALA A 113 6.70 5.47 -4.66
N ARG A 114 6.01 4.38 -4.30
CA ARG A 114 4.53 4.38 -4.22
C ARG A 114 3.99 5.24 -3.09
N ILE A 115 4.67 5.24 -1.94
CA ILE A 115 4.27 6.01 -0.76
C ILE A 115 4.53 7.49 -0.99
N VAL A 116 5.73 7.83 -1.44
CA VAL A 116 6.15 9.20 -1.72
C VAL A 116 5.21 9.84 -2.73
N TYR A 117 4.91 9.14 -3.83
CA TYR A 117 3.96 9.61 -4.83
C TYR A 117 2.58 9.89 -4.21
N ARG A 118 2.06 8.98 -3.37
CA ARG A 118 0.74 9.15 -2.76
C ARG A 118 0.71 10.31 -1.76
N LEU A 119 1.72 10.44 -0.90
CA LEU A 119 1.80 11.52 0.08
C LEU A 119 1.94 12.88 -0.61
N LYS A 120 2.81 13.01 -1.61
CA LYS A 120 2.91 14.22 -2.43
C LYS A 120 1.60 14.58 -3.12
N THR A 121 0.86 13.58 -3.62
CA THR A 121 -0.48 13.79 -4.21
C THR A 121 -1.44 14.40 -3.20
N TRP A 122 -1.46 13.89 -1.96
CA TRP A 122 -2.32 14.43 -0.91
C TRP A 122 -1.89 15.80 -0.40
N SER A 123 -0.60 16.15 -0.52
CA SER A 123 -0.06 17.48 -0.26
C SER A 123 -0.26 18.47 -1.41
N GLY A 124 -0.92 18.07 -2.50
CA GLY A 124 -1.21 18.96 -3.63
C GLY A 124 -0.05 19.22 -4.59
N CYS A 125 1.04 18.44 -4.50
CA CYS A 125 2.14 18.55 -5.46
C CYS A 125 1.65 18.19 -6.88
N LYS A 126 1.85 19.11 -7.82
CA LYS A 126 1.54 18.93 -9.25
C LYS A 126 2.78 18.41 -10.00
N HIS A 127 2.58 17.81 -11.18
CA HIS A 127 3.67 17.36 -12.08
C HIS A 127 4.63 16.32 -11.50
N MET A 128 4.09 15.25 -10.91
CA MET A 128 4.90 14.11 -10.47
C MET A 128 4.97 13.03 -11.54
N GLU A 129 6.16 12.48 -11.74
CA GLU A 129 6.30 11.24 -12.49
C GLU A 129 5.55 10.10 -11.78
N VAL A 130 4.63 9.45 -12.49
CA VAL A 130 3.91 8.30 -11.97
C VAL A 130 4.91 7.15 -11.81
N PRO A 131 5.08 6.58 -10.61
CA PRO A 131 6.00 5.47 -10.42
C PRO A 131 5.59 4.35 -11.39
N PRO A 132 6.54 3.83 -12.19
CA PRO A 132 6.22 2.91 -13.26
C PRO A 132 5.39 1.77 -12.68
N TYR A 133 4.13 1.67 -13.11
CA TYR A 133 3.43 0.42 -12.96
C TYR A 133 4.09 -0.51 -13.95
N ARG A 134 5.10 -1.27 -13.50
CA ARG A 134 5.72 -2.27 -14.36
C ARG A 134 4.58 -3.18 -14.83
N LYS A 135 4.13 -2.99 -16.07
CA LYS A 135 3.28 -3.92 -16.81
C LYS A 135 4.11 -5.17 -16.97
N GLY A 136 4.16 -5.95 -15.91
CA GLY A 136 4.90 -7.18 -15.85
C GLY A 136 3.95 -8.30 -16.21
N ASN A 137 4.33 -9.07 -17.23
CA ASN A 137 3.87 -10.43 -17.44
C ASN A 137 4.34 -11.28 -16.24
N GLY A 138 3.74 -11.06 -15.06
CA GLY A 138 3.84 -12.04 -13.98
C GLY A 138 3.41 -13.38 -14.58
N LYS A 139 4.13 -14.46 -14.27
CA LYS A 139 3.91 -15.79 -14.86
C LYS A 139 2.58 -16.45 -14.40
N GLY A 140 1.55 -15.66 -14.11
CA GLY A 140 0.24 -16.15 -13.73
C GLY A 140 -0.68 -15.05 -13.19
N PRO A 141 -2.00 -15.30 -13.22
CA PRO A 141 -2.98 -14.40 -12.63
C PRO A 141 -2.74 -14.26 -11.12
N HIS A 142 -3.03 -13.07 -10.59
CA HIS A 142 -3.07 -12.86 -9.15
C HIS A 142 -4.16 -13.76 -8.53
N ILE A 143 -3.77 -14.66 -7.62
CA ILE A 143 -4.71 -15.62 -7.01
C ILE A 143 -5.38 -14.96 -5.79
N SER A 144 -6.52 -14.31 -6.02
CA SER A 144 -7.25 -13.53 -4.99
C SER A 144 -7.53 -14.32 -3.70
N LYS A 145 -7.81 -15.63 -3.81
CA LYS A 145 -8.07 -16.51 -2.65
C LYS A 145 -6.86 -16.66 -1.70
N LEU A 146 -5.65 -16.40 -2.20
CA LEU A 146 -4.41 -16.47 -1.41
C LEU A 146 -3.94 -15.08 -0.93
N CYS A 147 -4.63 -13.99 -1.29
CA CYS A 147 -4.24 -12.63 -0.97
C CYS A 147 -5.11 -12.05 0.15
N GLU A 148 -4.51 -11.69 1.28
CA GLU A 148 -5.25 -11.09 2.39
C GLU A 148 -5.84 -9.72 2.03
N GLY A 149 -5.19 -8.99 1.11
CA GLY A 149 -5.75 -7.75 0.58
C GLY A 149 -7.02 -7.97 -0.23
N CYS A 150 -7.09 -9.03 -1.05
CA CYS A 150 -8.33 -9.36 -1.77
C CYS A 150 -9.45 -9.74 -0.82
N LYS A 151 -9.14 -10.57 0.19
CA LYS A 151 -10.13 -10.99 1.19
C LYS A 151 -10.66 -9.82 2.01
N ALA A 152 -9.81 -8.83 2.28
CA ALA A 152 -10.18 -7.61 2.98
C ALA A 152 -10.77 -6.52 2.06
N GLY A 153 -10.88 -6.76 0.75
CA GLY A 153 -11.43 -5.78 -0.20
C GLY A 153 -10.46 -4.65 -0.64
N HIS A 154 -9.20 -4.70 -0.21
CA HIS A 154 -8.18 -3.65 -0.43
C HIS A 154 -7.19 -3.94 -1.56
N CYS A 155 -7.38 -5.03 -2.29
CA CYS A 155 -6.56 -5.35 -3.45
C CYS A 155 -7.32 -5.01 -4.73
N THR A 156 -6.87 -3.99 -5.43
CA THR A 156 -7.33 -3.69 -6.78
C THR A 156 -6.81 -4.76 -7.74
N ALA A 157 -7.60 -5.83 -7.92
CA ALA A 157 -7.51 -6.63 -9.14
C ALA A 157 -7.73 -5.70 -10.34
N LEU A 158 -7.16 -6.00 -11.51
CA LEU A 158 -7.28 -5.19 -12.73
C LEU A 158 -8.74 -5.23 -13.28
N GLY A 159 -9.71 -4.74 -12.51
CA GLY A 159 -11.13 -4.86 -12.84
C GLY A 159 -12.14 -4.29 -11.84
N ARG A 160 -11.75 -3.65 -10.72
CA ARG A 160 -12.69 -2.84 -9.93
C ARG A 160 -12.33 -1.37 -10.09
N GLY A 161 -13.21 -0.64 -10.77
CA GLY A 161 -13.06 0.78 -11.07
C GLY A 161 -12.73 1.59 -9.81
N ARG A 162 -11.88 2.60 -9.98
CA ARG A 162 -11.66 3.64 -8.98
C ARG A 162 -13.03 4.25 -8.69
N LYS A 163 -13.50 4.19 -7.44
CA LYS A 163 -14.54 5.13 -7.02
C LYS A 163 -13.85 6.49 -6.92
N GLU A 164 -14.19 7.34 -7.87
CA GLU A 164 -13.84 8.75 -7.92
C GLU A 164 -14.36 9.41 -6.63
N GLU A 165 -13.49 10.14 -5.94
CA GLU A 165 -13.84 10.86 -4.71
C GLU A 165 -14.84 11.97 -5.07
N ASP A 166 -15.96 11.96 -4.36
CA ASP A 166 -17.06 12.93 -4.46
C ASP A 166 -16.54 14.35 -4.18
N LYS A 167 -16.60 15.22 -5.19
CA LYS A 167 -16.32 16.65 -5.04
C LYS A 167 -17.58 17.34 -4.53
N SER A 168 -17.70 17.51 -3.22
CA SER A 168 -18.56 18.56 -2.67
C SER A 168 -17.74 19.85 -2.55
N GLU A 169 -17.64 20.61 -3.65
CA GLU A 169 -17.20 22.00 -3.61
C GLU A 169 -18.33 22.86 -3.02
N GLY A 170 -18.02 23.53 -1.92
CA GLY A 170 -18.91 24.49 -1.27
C GLY A 170 -19.14 25.72 -2.15
N GLY A 171 -20.40 26.05 -2.36
CA GLY A 171 -20.80 27.32 -2.96
C GLY A 171 -20.58 28.47 -1.97
N SER A 172 -19.52 29.24 -2.18
CA SER A 172 -19.40 30.59 -1.61
C SER A 172 -20.15 31.58 -2.49
N SER A 173 -21.31 32.00 -1.99
CA SER A 173 -22.06 33.16 -2.48
C SER A 173 -21.28 34.44 -2.20
N TRP A 174 -20.85 35.14 -3.25
CA TRP A 174 -20.47 36.56 -3.18
C TRP A 174 -21.39 37.37 -4.09
N THR A 175 -22.14 38.26 -3.45
CA THR A 175 -22.91 39.33 -4.07
C THR A 175 -21.98 40.33 -4.77
N HIS A 176 -22.33 40.77 -5.97
CA HIS A 176 -22.04 42.15 -6.35
C HIS A 176 -23.12 42.73 -7.28
N ILE A 177 -23.57 43.91 -6.86
CA ILE A 177 -24.55 44.80 -7.49
C ILE A 177 -23.84 45.56 -8.62
N SER A 178 -24.50 45.75 -9.77
CA SER A 178 -24.55 47.02 -10.52
C SER A 178 -25.29 46.83 -11.85
N GLY A 179 -26.24 47.73 -12.12
CA GLY A 179 -27.01 47.84 -13.36
C GLY A 179 -28.48 48.11 -13.07
#